data_AF-A0A7W4I6N7-F1
#
_entry.id   AF-A0A7W4I6N7-F1
#
_cell.length_a   1.000
_cell.length_b   1.000
_cell.length_c   1.000
_cell.angle_alpha   90.00
_cell.angle_beta   90.00
_cell.angle_gamma   90.00
#
_symmetry.space_group_name_H-M   'P 1'
#
loop_
_entity.id
_entity.type
_entity.pdbx_description
1 polymer ?
#
loop_
_entity_poly.entity_id
_entity_poly.type
_entity_poly.pdbx_seq_one_letter_code
_entity_poly.pdbx_strand_id
1 'polypeptide(L)'
;MLGISSKSLGISPKAPPPKDRAMSGSLRHDEFQDMICAEIEVRRGRGLKAAFAEAARFFGLSERRVRAAWHREIRMVSVDEWQAVRARRVAALRARQDQIAHEITLLAHELDAGGGL
;
A
#
# COMPACT_ATOMS: atom_id res chain seq x y z
N MET A 1 54.47 -26.50 30.47
CA MET A 1 53.12 -26.47 29.86
C MET A 1 52.53 -25.09 30.07
N LEU A 2 52.63 -24.21 29.07
CA LEU A 2 52.09 -22.85 29.08
C LEU A 2 50.82 -22.85 28.21
N GLY A 3 49.68 -22.64 28.84
CA GLY A 3 48.36 -22.64 28.20
C GLY A 3 48.14 -21.35 27.40
N ILE A 4 48.06 -21.49 26.08
CA ILE A 4 47.64 -20.46 25.14
C ILE A 4 46.11 -20.43 25.12
N SER A 5 45.52 -19.40 25.74
CA SER A 5 44.07 -19.14 25.70
C SER A 5 43.76 -18.25 24.50
N SER A 6 43.22 -18.87 23.45
CA SER A 6 42.67 -18.16 22.29
C SER A 6 41.32 -17.54 22.67
N LYS A 7 41.25 -16.21 22.79
CA LYS A 7 39.98 -15.49 22.82
C LYS A 7 39.87 -14.58 21.62
N SER A 8 38.75 -14.79 20.93
CA SER A 8 38.42 -14.36 19.58
C SER A 8 38.48 -12.84 19.39
N LEU A 9 39.07 -12.49 18.26
CA LEU A 9 38.99 -11.24 17.52
C LEU A 9 37.64 -10.53 17.70
N GLY A 10 37.74 -9.25 18.06
CA GLY A 10 36.63 -8.32 18.26
C GLY A 10 35.67 -8.30 17.08
N ILE A 11 34.45 -8.73 17.34
CA ILE A 11 33.31 -8.55 16.46
C ILE A 11 32.97 -7.06 16.50
N SER A 12 33.21 -6.37 15.37
CA SER A 12 32.73 -5.02 15.08
C SER A 12 31.23 -4.93 15.41
N PRO A 13 30.75 -3.91 16.16
CA PRO A 13 29.32 -3.75 16.39
C PRO A 13 28.64 -3.44 15.06
N LYS A 14 27.97 -4.44 14.50
CA LYS A 14 27.08 -4.30 13.37
C LYS A 14 26.00 -3.29 13.79
N ALA A 15 25.98 -2.15 13.12
CA ALA A 15 25.00 -1.09 13.36
C ALA A 15 23.59 -1.71 13.46
N PRO A 16 22.76 -1.31 14.44
CA PRO A 16 21.39 -1.75 14.46
C PRO A 16 20.72 -1.32 13.15
N PRO A 17 19.87 -2.16 12.53
CA PRO A 17 19.09 -1.75 11.37
C PRO A 17 18.33 -0.46 11.71
N PRO A 18 18.09 0.43 10.73
CA PRO A 18 17.37 1.66 10.98
C PRO A 18 16.06 1.29 11.67
N LYS A 19 15.81 1.88 12.84
CA LYS A 19 14.53 1.77 13.50
C LYS A 19 13.53 2.39 12.53
N ASP A 20 12.86 1.55 11.74
CA ASP A 20 11.65 1.89 11.03
C ASP A 20 10.78 2.59 12.05
N ARG A 21 10.66 3.91 11.91
CA ARG A 21 9.90 4.74 12.86
C ARG A 21 8.45 4.29 12.71
N ALA A 22 8.05 3.29 13.48
CA ALA A 22 6.65 2.89 13.58
C ALA A 22 5.87 4.15 13.96
N MET A 23 4.88 4.49 13.15
CA MET A 23 4.11 5.72 13.34
C MET A 23 3.14 5.47 14.48
N SER A 24 3.55 5.77 15.72
CA SER A 24 2.68 5.61 16.89
C SER A 24 1.64 6.74 16.91
N GLY A 25 0.42 6.44 16.47
CA GLY A 25 -0.74 7.32 16.60
C GLY A 25 -1.98 6.65 16.04
N SER A 26 -3.02 6.46 16.87
CA SER A 26 -4.27 5.76 16.53
C SER A 26 -4.83 6.19 15.16
N LEU A 27 -4.89 7.50 14.92
CA LEU A 27 -5.36 8.10 13.67
C LEU A 27 -4.69 7.53 12.41
N ARG A 28 -3.38 7.26 12.44
CA ARG A 28 -2.65 6.80 11.24
C ARG A 28 -2.87 5.32 10.95
N HIS A 29 -3.19 4.52 11.98
CA HIS A 29 -3.56 3.12 11.78
C HIS A 29 -4.98 3.02 11.24
N ASP A 30 -5.88 3.89 11.68
CA ASP A 30 -7.25 3.96 11.18
C ASP A 30 -7.27 4.36 9.70
N GLU A 31 -6.54 5.42 9.32
CA GLU A 31 -6.42 5.85 7.92
C GLU A 31 -5.83 4.76 7.00
N PHE A 32 -4.80 4.03 7.48
CA PHE A 32 -4.22 2.91 6.76
C PHE A 32 -5.25 1.80 6.50
N GLN A 33 -6.00 1.43 7.55
CA GLN A 33 -7.00 0.38 7.48
C GLN A 33 -8.18 0.80 6.59
N ASP A 34 -8.64 2.04 6.71
CA ASP A 34 -9.71 2.60 5.90
C ASP A 34 -9.36 2.57 4.41
N MET A 35 -8.13 2.96 4.06
CA MET A 35 -7.67 2.96 2.68
C MET A 35 -7.65 1.54 2.09
N ILE A 36 -7.20 0.56 2.86
CA ILE A 36 -7.21 -0.84 2.43
C ILE A 36 -8.65 -1.36 2.29
N CYS A 37 -9.52 -1.09 3.26
CA CYS A 37 -10.92 -1.51 3.24
C CYS A 37 -11.66 -0.93 2.02
N ALA A 38 -11.47 0.35 1.71
CA ALA A 38 -12.06 0.99 0.54
C ALA A 38 -11.61 0.30 -0.76
N GLU A 39 -10.34 -0.08 -0.87
CA GLU A 39 -9.81 -0.76 -2.04
C GLU A 39 -10.37 -2.18 -2.22
N ILE A 40 -10.57 -2.89 -1.10
CA ILE A 40 -11.20 -4.22 -1.07
C ILE A 40 -12.65 -4.11 -1.55
N GLU A 41 -13.41 -3.14 -1.06
CA GLU A 41 -14.80 -2.94 -1.49
C GLU A 41 -14.90 -2.65 -3.00
N VAL A 42 -13.98 -1.85 -3.55
CA VAL A 42 -13.90 -1.60 -5.01
C VAL A 42 -13.67 -2.90 -5.81
N ARG A 43 -12.94 -3.88 -5.24
CA ARG A 43 -12.60 -5.16 -5.89
C ARG A 43 -13.56 -6.30 -5.56
N ARG A 44 -14.59 -6.05 -4.77
CA ARG A 44 -15.44 -7.11 -4.20
C ARG A 44 -16.27 -7.86 -5.24
N GLY A 45 -16.36 -7.36 -6.48
CA GLY A 45 -17.20 -7.95 -7.54
C GLY A 45 -16.96 -9.44 -7.84
N ARG A 46 -15.78 -9.99 -7.54
CA ARG A 46 -15.46 -11.43 -7.73
C ARG A 46 -15.44 -12.23 -6.41
N GLY A 47 -15.94 -11.63 -5.33
CA GLY A 47 -15.94 -12.21 -3.99
C GLY A 47 -14.77 -11.75 -3.12
N LEU A 48 -14.95 -11.90 -1.80
CA LEU A 48 -14.06 -11.31 -0.80
C LEU A 48 -12.63 -11.86 -0.84
N LYS A 49 -12.47 -13.17 -1.10
CA LYS A 49 -11.15 -13.81 -1.19
C LYS A 49 -10.34 -13.26 -2.37
N ALA A 50 -10.97 -13.09 -3.53
CA ALA A 50 -10.32 -12.50 -4.70
C ALA A 50 -9.95 -11.03 -4.43
N ALA A 51 -10.85 -10.27 -3.80
CA ALA A 51 -10.62 -8.88 -3.44
C ALA A 51 -9.39 -8.71 -2.51
N PHE A 52 -9.19 -9.60 -1.54
CA PHE A 52 -7.98 -9.57 -0.70
C PHE A 52 -6.70 -9.79 -1.50
N ALA A 53 -6.69 -10.77 -2.40
CA ALA A 53 -5.53 -11.06 -3.24
C ALA A 53 -5.23 -9.89 -4.20
N GLU A 54 -6.26 -9.30 -4.80
CA GLU A 54 -6.13 -8.15 -5.70
C GLU A 54 -5.68 -6.89 -4.96
N ALA A 55 -6.22 -6.61 -3.76
CA ALA A 55 -5.80 -5.48 -2.93
C ALA A 55 -4.36 -5.66 -2.43
N ALA A 56 -3.96 -6.88 -2.08
CA ALA A 56 -2.58 -7.22 -1.69
C ALA A 56 -1.61 -6.91 -2.84
N ARG A 57 -1.91 -7.37 -4.06
CA ARG A 57 -1.10 -7.05 -5.25
C ARG A 57 -1.08 -5.55 -5.55
N PHE A 58 -2.24 -4.91 -5.47
CA PHE A 58 -2.38 -3.49 -5.75
C PHE A 58 -1.50 -2.64 -4.82
N PHE A 59 -1.52 -2.90 -3.51
CA PHE A 59 -0.72 -2.15 -2.53
C PHE A 59 0.70 -2.68 -2.34
N GLY A 60 1.03 -3.87 -2.86
CA GLY A 60 2.32 -4.51 -2.62
C GLY A 60 2.45 -5.04 -1.19
N LEU A 61 1.33 -5.45 -0.59
CA LEU A 61 1.25 -6.01 0.76
C LEU A 61 1.04 -7.53 0.69
N SER A 62 1.25 -8.22 1.81
CA SER A 62 0.82 -9.61 1.93
C SER A 62 -0.69 -9.72 2.16
N GLU A 63 -1.32 -10.80 1.70
CA GLU A 63 -2.75 -11.05 1.98
C GLU A 63 -3.04 -11.08 3.48
N ARG A 64 -2.13 -11.61 4.30
CA ARG A 64 -2.25 -11.59 5.77
C ARG A 64 -2.36 -10.16 6.29
N ARG A 65 -1.53 -9.24 5.77
CA ARG A 65 -1.55 -7.83 6.18
C ARG A 65 -2.84 -7.14 5.77
N VAL A 66 -3.33 -7.42 4.56
CA VAL A 66 -4.61 -6.91 4.05
C VAL A 66 -5.78 -7.41 4.89
N ARG A 67 -5.80 -8.71 5.26
CA ARG A 67 -6.82 -9.29 6.14
C ARG A 67 -6.80 -8.67 7.54
N ALA A 68 -5.61 -8.50 8.12
CA ALA A 68 -5.48 -7.83 9.40
C ALA A 68 -6.01 -6.40 9.35
N ALA A 69 -5.77 -5.66 8.26
CA ALA A 69 -6.34 -4.33 8.07
C ALA A 69 -7.87 -4.36 7.94
N TRP A 70 -8.40 -5.31 7.18
CA TRP A 70 -9.84 -5.54 7.05
C TRP A 70 -10.53 -5.81 8.38
N HIS A 71 -9.92 -6.65 9.23
CA HIS A 71 -10.43 -7.01 10.55
C HIS A 71 -10.09 -6.00 11.67
N ARG A 72 -9.50 -4.86 11.33
CA ARG A 72 -9.08 -3.82 12.28
C ARG A 72 -8.03 -4.29 13.31
N GLU A 73 -7.17 -5.24 12.92
CA GLU A 73 -6.17 -5.87 13.78
C GLU A 73 -4.77 -5.23 13.67
N ILE A 74 -4.61 -4.18 12.85
CA ILE A 74 -3.32 -3.52 12.66
C ILE A 74 -3.03 -2.61 13.85
N ARG A 75 -1.95 -2.94 14.58
CA ARG A 75 -1.52 -2.16 15.76
C ARG A 75 -0.39 -1.18 15.48
N MET A 76 0.35 -1.41 14.39
CA MET A 76 1.51 -0.60 14.01
C MET A 76 1.65 -0.62 12.50
N VAL A 77 2.02 0.52 11.93
CA VAL A 77 2.33 0.73 10.51
C VAL A 77 3.63 1.51 10.45
N SER A 78 4.59 1.07 9.63
CA SER A 78 5.83 1.85 9.43
C SER A 78 5.55 3.07 8.54
N VAL A 79 6.37 4.12 8.66
CA VAL A 79 6.30 5.27 7.74
C VAL A 79 6.34 4.81 6.29
N ASP A 80 7.27 3.91 5.97
CA ASP A 80 7.51 3.46 4.60
C ASP A 80 6.33 2.67 4.04
N GLU A 81 5.73 1.78 4.86
CA GLU A 81 4.54 1.04 4.48
C GLU A 81 3.37 1.98 4.21
N TRP A 82 3.15 2.97 5.08
CA TRP A 82 2.11 3.98 4.90
C TRP A 82 2.32 4.81 3.62
N GLN A 83 3.55 5.29 3.41
CA GLN A 83 3.89 6.08 2.23
C GLN A 83 3.71 5.27 0.94
N ALA A 84 4.10 4.00 0.93
CA ALA A 84 3.92 3.11 -0.22
C ALA A 84 2.44 2.92 -0.58
N VAL A 85 1.60 2.64 0.42
CA VAL A 85 0.14 2.49 0.24
C VAL A 85 -0.48 3.78 -0.29
N ARG A 86 -0.14 4.92 0.32
CA ARG A 86 -0.64 6.23 -0.10
C ARG A 86 -0.21 6.61 -1.51
N ALA A 87 1.06 6.38 -1.86
CA ALA A 87 1.59 6.68 -3.20
C ALA A 87 0.87 5.87 -4.29
N ARG A 88 0.64 4.58 -4.06
CA ARG A 88 -0.10 3.71 -4.98
C ARG A 88 -1.55 4.15 -5.14
N ARG A 89 -2.22 4.52 -4.04
CA ARG A 89 -3.58 5.06 -4.10
C ARG A 89 -3.65 6.35 -4.91
N VAL A 90 -2.74 7.29 -4.68
CA VAL A 90 -2.68 8.55 -5.45
C VAL A 90 -2.42 8.29 -6.92
N ALA A 91 -1.49 7.39 -7.25
CA ALA A 91 -1.20 7.03 -8.63
C ALA A 91 -2.44 6.44 -9.35
N ALA A 92 -3.18 5.56 -8.68
CA ALA A 92 -4.40 4.99 -9.24
C ALA A 92 -5.52 6.02 -9.43
N LEU A 93 -5.68 6.96 -8.49
CA LEU A 93 -6.64 8.06 -8.64
C LEU A 93 -6.29 8.97 -9.82
N ARG A 94 -5.00 9.28 -10.01
CA ARG A 94 -4.54 10.06 -11.17
C ARG A 94 -4.80 9.34 -12.48
N ALA A 95 -4.42 8.07 -12.59
CA ALA A 95 -4.70 7.26 -13.78
C ALA A 95 -6.19 7.21 -14.12
N ARG A 96 -7.06 7.14 -13.10
CA ARG A 96 -8.51 7.18 -13.30
C ARG A 96 -9.00 8.57 -13.75
N GLN A 97 -8.43 9.64 -13.22
CA GLN A 97 -8.74 11.00 -13.68
C GLN A 97 -8.34 11.20 -15.14
N ASP A 98 -7.16 10.73 -15.53
CA ASP A 98 -6.67 10.81 -16.91
C ASP A 98 -7.56 10.02 -17.87
N GLN A 99 -8.01 8.82 -17.45
CA GLN A 99 -8.96 8.03 -18.23
C GLN A 99 -10.30 8.76 -18.41
N ILE A 100 -10.88 9.30 -17.34
CA ILE A 100 -12.15 10.04 -17.41
C ILE A 100 -11.99 11.29 -18.29
N ALA A 101 -10.89 12.02 -18.17
CA ALA A 101 -10.62 13.18 -19.01
C ALA A 101 -10.55 12.80 -20.49
N HIS A 102 -9.89 11.69 -20.82
CA HIS A 102 -9.84 11.17 -22.18
C HIS A 102 -11.23 10.78 -22.71
N GLU A 103 -12.03 10.08 -21.91
CA GLU A 103 -13.41 9.71 -22.26
C GLU A 103 -14.28 10.95 -22.53
N ILE A 104 -14.15 12.01 -21.71
CA ILE A 104 -14.84 13.29 -21.92
C ILE A 104 -14.41 13.94 -23.23
N THR A 105 -13.11 13.93 -23.56
CA THR A 105 -12.62 14.48 -24.83
C THR A 105 -13.20 13.73 -26.04
N LEU A 106 -13.27 12.41 -26.00
CA LEU A 106 -13.87 11.61 -27.07
C LEU A 106 -15.36 11.95 -27.25
N LEU A 107 -16.12 12.02 -26.15
CA LEU A 107 -17.53 12.38 -26.18
C LEU A 107 -17.76 13.80 -26.72
N ALA A 108 -16.91 14.76 -26.38
CA ALA A 108 -17.00 16.12 -26.93
C ALA A 108 -16.81 16.13 -28.45
N HIS A 109 -15.84 15.38 -28.97
CA HIS A 109 -15.63 15.25 -30.41
C HIS A 109 -16.80 14.56 -31.13
N GLU A 110 -17.40 13.54 -30.52
CA GLU A 110 -18.59 12.87 -31.08
C GLU A 110 -19.80 13.81 -31.14
N LEU A 111 -20.00 14.64 -30.12
CA LEU A 111 -21.09 15.62 -30.08
C LEU A 111 -20.89 16.75 -31.10
N ASP A 112 -19.65 17.25 -31.26
CA ASP A 112 -19.33 18.27 -32.26
C ASP A 112 -19.48 17.72 -33.69
N ALA A 113 -19.16 16.44 -33.92
CA ALA A 113 -19.31 15.79 -35.22
C ALA A 113 -20.77 15.40 -35.54
N GLY A 114 -21.60 15.13 -34.53
CA GLY A 114 -23.01 14.76 -34.67
C GLY A 114 -23.99 15.93 -34.66
N GLY A 115 -23.55 17.14 -34.27
CA GLY A 115 -24.37 18.35 -34.14
C GLY A 115 -24.55 19.18 -35.42
N GLY A 116 -24.10 18.69 -36.58
CA GLY A 116 -24.30 19.34 -37.88
C GLY A 116 -25.57 18.86 -38.59
N LEU A 117 -26.74 19.33 -38.17
CA LEU A 117 -28.00 19.31 -38.93
C LEU A 117 -28.61 20.71 -38.98
#